data_AF-X1L1V4-F1
#
_entry.id   AF-X1L1V4-F1
#
_cell.length_a   1.000
_cell.length_b   1.000
_cell.length_c   1.000
_cell.angle_alpha   90.00
_cell.angle_beta   90.00
_cell.angle_gamma   90.00
#
_symmetry.space_group_name_H-M   'P 1'
#
loop_
_entity.id
_entity.type
_entity.pdbx_description
1 polymer ?
#
loop_
_entity_poly.entity_id
_entity_poly.type
_entity_poly.pdbx_seq_one_letter_code
_entity_poly.pdbx_strand_id
1 'polypeptide(L)'
;EASSISTFRHGGIESLKDTTNLIILSSDKENLNLNVPFIDNIVNKWTFGKILHITNQDFDKELKKLHDNPKIITYKHKIKDPYLASIMEIIILQLLFYKMAEKKGIEPGALKYSQKITNDI
;
A
#
# COMPACT_ATOMS: atom_id res chain seq x y z
N GLU A 1 8.40 -1.38 5.99
CA GLU A 1 7.61 -1.72 7.19
C GLU A 1 6.14 -1.80 6.79
N ALA A 2 5.35 -2.63 7.48
CA ALA A 2 3.90 -2.70 7.30
C ALA A 2 3.24 -2.55 8.68
N SER A 3 2.23 -1.68 8.77
CA SER A 3 1.49 -1.42 10.00
C SER A 3 0.05 -1.05 9.68
N SER A 4 -0.84 -1.23 10.66
CA SER A 4 -2.19 -0.69 10.55
C SER A 4 -2.13 0.84 10.52
N ILE A 5 -3.07 1.48 9.82
CA ILE A 5 -3.11 2.94 9.74
C ILE A 5 -3.30 3.58 11.12
N SER A 6 -4.08 2.96 12.01
CA SER A 6 -4.24 3.45 13.38
C SER A 6 -2.91 3.51 14.12
N THR A 7 -2.13 2.42 14.12
CA THR A 7 -0.83 2.39 14.79
C THR A 7 0.17 3.32 14.12
N PHE A 8 0.18 3.38 12.78
CA PHE A 8 1.07 4.29 12.05
C PHE A 8 0.86 5.76 12.43
N ARG A 9 -0.38 6.16 12.74
CA ARG A 9 -0.70 7.53 13.17
C ARG A 9 -0.06 7.93 14.49
N HIS A 10 0.31 6.98 15.36
CA HIS A 10 0.82 7.26 16.70
C HIS A 10 2.35 7.33 16.79
N GLY A 11 3.06 7.40 15.66
CA GLY A 11 4.51 7.63 15.65
C GLY A 11 5.13 7.38 14.28
N GLY A 12 4.58 6.47 13.48
CA GLY A 12 5.06 6.19 12.13
C GLY A 12 5.07 7.41 11.20
N ILE A 13 4.13 8.34 11.38
CA ILE A 13 4.07 9.61 10.62
C ILE A 13 5.37 10.43 10.75
N GLU A 14 6.04 10.40 11.90
CA GLU A 14 7.27 11.18 12.14
C GLU A 14 8.44 10.71 11.27
N SER A 15 8.37 9.48 10.76
CA SER A 15 9.38 8.92 9.85
C SER A 15 9.19 9.34 8.38
N LEU A 16 8.08 10.02 8.06
CA LEU A 16 7.77 10.39 6.69
C LEU A 16 8.69 11.51 6.17
N LYS A 17 9.20 11.30 4.96
CA LYS A 17 10.05 12.23 4.20
C LYS A 17 9.50 12.34 2.77
N ASP A 18 9.98 13.34 2.04
CA ASP A 18 9.59 13.59 0.64
C ASP A 18 10.01 12.45 -0.30
N THR A 19 10.92 11.58 0.14
CA THR A 19 11.30 10.35 -0.55
C THR A 19 10.51 9.12 -0.11
N THR A 20 9.69 9.22 0.96
CA THR A 20 8.96 8.08 1.52
C THR A 20 7.75 7.75 0.67
N ASN A 21 7.77 6.59 0.03
CA ASN A 21 6.64 6.07 -0.74
C ASN A 21 5.79 5.14 0.12
N LEU A 22 4.48 5.26 0.00
CA LEU A 22 3.51 4.51 0.79
C LEU A 22 2.67 3.61 -0.11
N ILE A 23 2.33 2.43 0.39
CA ILE A 23 1.31 1.56 -0.22
C ILE A 23 0.17 1.48 0.77
N ILE A 24 -1.04 1.81 0.33
CA ILE A 24 -2.27 1.76 1.13
C ILE A 24 -3.19 0.73 0.51
N LEU A 25 -3.72 -0.18 1.33
CA LEU A 25 -4.69 -1.19 0.95
C LEU A 25 -6.05 -0.85 1.56
N SER A 26 -7.10 -0.86 0.74
CA SER A 26 -8.49 -0.65 1.19
C SER A 26 -9.39 -1.68 0.51
N SER A 27 -9.44 -2.89 1.07
CA SER A 27 -10.06 -4.07 0.47
C SER A 27 -11.59 -4.14 0.64
N ASP A 28 -12.16 -3.25 1.45
CA ASP A 28 -13.59 -3.11 1.69
C ASP A 28 -13.97 -1.65 1.98
N LYS A 29 -15.28 -1.39 2.05
CA LYS A 29 -15.84 -0.04 2.20
C LYS A 29 -15.57 0.57 3.59
N GLU A 30 -15.57 -0.24 4.64
CA GLU A 30 -15.33 0.24 6.00
C GLU A 30 -13.88 0.70 6.15
N ASN A 31 -12.94 -0.14 5.70
CA ASN A 31 -11.52 0.20 5.64
C ASN A 31 -11.27 1.43 4.75
N LEU A 32 -11.92 1.52 3.59
CA LEU A 32 -11.83 2.73 2.75
C LEU A 32 -12.23 3.98 3.54
N ASN A 33 -13.39 3.97 4.20
CA ASN A 33 -13.88 5.12 4.96
C ASN A 33 -12.94 5.55 6.09
N LEU A 34 -12.28 4.60 6.76
CA LEU A 34 -11.26 4.88 7.78
C LEU A 34 -9.96 5.42 7.19
N ASN A 35 -9.62 4.99 5.97
CA ASN A 35 -8.39 5.36 5.27
C ASN A 35 -8.51 6.71 4.58
N VAL A 36 -9.68 7.14 4.11
CA VAL A 36 -9.86 8.44 3.44
C VAL A 36 -9.36 9.62 4.28
N PRO A 37 -9.74 9.78 5.56
CA PRO A 37 -9.20 10.86 6.39
C PRO A 37 -7.68 10.79 6.57
N PHE A 38 -7.10 9.59 6.54
CA PHE A 38 -5.65 9.43 6.62
C PHE A 38 -4.96 9.90 5.34
N ILE A 39 -5.48 9.48 4.18
CA ILE A 39 -4.97 9.91 2.88
C ILE A 39 -5.08 11.42 2.74
N ASP A 40 -6.21 12.00 3.12
CA ASP A 40 -6.42 13.45 3.09
C ASP A 40 -5.39 14.19 3.97
N ASN A 41 -5.16 13.70 5.20
CA ASN A 41 -4.13 14.29 6.07
C ASN A 41 -2.71 14.12 5.49
N ILE A 42 -2.37 12.96 4.91
CA ILE A 42 -1.06 12.79 4.25
C ILE A 42 -0.91 13.83 3.14
N VAL A 43 -1.92 13.97 2.29
CA VAL A 43 -1.89 14.84 1.11
C VAL A 43 -1.77 16.31 1.50
N ASN A 44 -2.53 16.74 2.51
CA ASN A 44 -2.70 18.15 2.83
C ASN A 44 -1.79 18.65 3.96
N LYS A 45 -1.29 17.76 4.83
CA LYS A 45 -0.60 18.18 6.07
C LYS A 45 0.78 17.59 6.26
N TRP A 46 1.09 16.46 5.60
CA TRP A 46 2.33 15.74 5.87
C TRP A 46 3.22 15.64 4.63
N THR A 47 4.50 15.43 4.88
CA THR A 47 5.49 15.27 3.81
C THR A 47 5.53 13.82 3.36
N PHE A 48 5.46 13.57 2.05
CA PHE A 48 5.56 12.23 1.47
C PHE A 48 6.01 12.29 0.01
N GLY A 49 6.51 11.16 -0.49
CA GLY A 49 6.88 10.96 -1.89
C GLY A 49 5.67 10.66 -2.76
N LYS A 50 5.28 9.39 -2.85
CA LYS A 50 4.09 8.93 -3.58
C LYS A 50 3.28 7.92 -2.78
N ILE A 51 1.98 7.90 -3.02
CA ILE A 51 1.05 6.89 -2.50
C ILE A 51 0.64 5.98 -3.66
N LEU A 52 0.79 4.67 -3.50
CA LEU A 52 0.08 3.68 -4.29
C LEU A 52 -1.13 3.19 -3.47
N HIS A 53 -2.33 3.57 -3.88
CA HIS A 53 -3.57 3.10 -3.25
C HIS A 53 -4.16 1.95 -4.04
N ILE A 54 -4.18 0.76 -3.45
CA ILE A 54 -4.75 -0.46 -4.02
C ILE A 54 -6.12 -0.69 -3.37
N THR A 55 -7.15 -0.87 -4.19
CA THR A 55 -8.52 -1.05 -3.70
C THR A 55 -9.41 -1.74 -4.73
N ASN A 56 -10.54 -2.32 -4.28
CA ASN A 56 -11.65 -2.75 -5.13
C ASN A 56 -12.86 -1.80 -5.07
N GLN A 57 -12.77 -0.72 -4.29
CA GLN A 57 -13.90 0.15 -3.98
C GLN A 57 -14.14 1.21 -5.05
N ASP A 58 -15.40 1.63 -5.17
CA ASP A 58 -15.82 2.74 -6.00
C ASP A 58 -15.65 4.07 -5.26
N PHE A 59 -15.16 5.08 -5.97
CA PHE A 59 -14.95 6.40 -5.39
C PHE A 59 -16.15 7.28 -5.71
N ASP A 60 -16.65 7.95 -4.68
CA ASP A 60 -17.56 9.07 -4.86
C ASP A 60 -16.82 10.29 -5.48
N LYS A 61 -17.57 11.36 -5.72
CA LYS A 61 -17.03 12.56 -6.39
C LYS A 61 -15.91 13.22 -5.59
N GLU A 62 -16.03 13.27 -4.27
CA GLU A 62 -15.06 13.96 -3.41
C GLU A 62 -13.78 13.12 -3.28
N LEU A 63 -13.92 11.81 -3.11
CA LEU A 63 -12.80 10.90 -3.07
C LEU A 63 -12.04 10.83 -4.40
N LYS A 64 -12.74 10.97 -5.54
CA LYS A 64 -12.10 11.10 -6.85
C LYS A 64 -11.20 12.33 -6.90
N LYS A 65 -11.68 13.51 -6.48
CA LYS A 65 -10.86 14.74 -6.44
C LYS A 65 -9.60 14.56 -5.60
N LEU A 66 -9.71 13.90 -4.44
CA LEU A 66 -8.54 13.60 -3.62
C LEU A 66 -7.51 12.73 -4.38
N HIS A 67 -8.00 11.74 -5.13
CA HIS A 67 -7.17 10.83 -5.93
C HIS A 67 -6.69 11.40 -7.27
N ASP A 68 -7.18 12.57 -7.68
CA ASP A 68 -6.63 13.30 -8.83
C ASP A 68 -5.27 13.96 -8.49
N ASN A 69 -4.85 13.92 -7.22
CA ASN A 69 -3.52 14.37 -6.81
C ASN A 69 -2.42 13.56 -7.53
N PRO A 70 -1.45 14.21 -8.21
CA PRO A 70 -0.43 13.52 -9.01
C PRO A 70 0.56 12.67 -8.20
N LYS A 71 0.60 12.84 -6.87
CA LYS A 71 1.38 11.98 -5.97
C LYS A 71 0.64 10.70 -5.58
N ILE A 72 -0.62 10.54 -5.95
CA ILE A 72 -1.41 9.35 -5.69
C ILE A 72 -1.59 8.56 -6.99
N ILE A 73 -1.27 7.27 -6.92
CA ILE A 73 -1.51 6.31 -7.99
C ILE A 73 -2.55 5.35 -7.46
N THR A 74 -3.71 5.30 -8.10
CA THR A 74 -4.78 4.36 -7.74
C THR A 74 -4.69 3.12 -8.63
N TYR A 75 -4.59 1.94 -8.02
CA TYR A 75 -4.79 0.67 -8.70
C TYR A 75 -6.08 0.03 -8.23
N LYS A 76 -7.05 -0.09 -9.14
CA LYS A 76 -8.36 -0.65 -8.82
C LYS A 76 -8.57 -2.04 -9.40
N HIS A 77 -8.71 -3.04 -8.54
CA HIS A 77 -9.01 -4.40 -8.95
C HIS A 77 -10.52 -4.70 -8.92
N LYS A 78 -10.92 -5.80 -9.58
CA LYS A 78 -12.34 -6.15 -9.80
C LYS A 78 -12.91 -7.15 -8.79
N ILE A 79 -12.08 -7.70 -7.90
CA ILE A 79 -12.51 -8.71 -6.93
C ILE A 79 -13.33 -8.03 -5.82
N LYS A 80 -14.64 -8.28 -5.82
CA LYS A 80 -15.60 -7.69 -4.86
C LYS A 80 -15.85 -8.57 -3.63
N ASP A 81 -15.60 -9.87 -3.73
CA ASP A 81 -15.69 -10.77 -2.58
C ASP A 81 -14.66 -10.35 -1.53
N PRO A 82 -15.07 -10.01 -0.30
CA PRO A 82 -14.17 -9.49 0.72
C PRO A 82 -13.13 -10.53 1.18
N TYR A 83 -13.44 -11.83 1.13
CA TYR A 83 -12.49 -12.89 1.48
C TYR A 83 -11.43 -13.09 0.40
N LEU A 84 -11.78 -12.82 -0.86
CA LEU A 84 -10.85 -12.93 -1.99
C LEU A 84 -10.12 -11.62 -2.31
N ALA A 85 -10.64 -10.47 -1.85
CA ALA A 85 -10.06 -9.16 -2.10
C ALA A 85 -8.62 -9.09 -1.56
N SER A 86 -8.41 -9.49 -0.31
CA SER A 86 -7.08 -9.51 0.31
C SER A 86 -6.11 -10.45 -0.40
N ILE A 87 -6.59 -11.60 -0.90
CA ILE A 87 -5.78 -12.53 -1.70
C ILE A 87 -5.31 -11.86 -3.00
N MET A 88 -6.22 -11.15 -3.68
CA MET A 88 -5.89 -10.42 -4.90
C MET A 88 -4.85 -9.33 -4.65
N GLU A 89 -4.98 -8.59 -3.54
CA GLU A 89 -4.04 -7.55 -3.15
C GLU A 89 -2.65 -8.13 -2.86
N ILE A 90 -2.56 -9.28 -2.20
CA ILE A 90 -1.29 -10.01 -2.01
C ILE A 90 -0.65 -10.35 -3.35
N ILE A 91 -1.42 -10.86 -4.32
CA ILE A 91 -0.90 -11.18 -5.66
C ILE A 91 -0.34 -9.93 -6.35
N ILE A 92 -1.05 -8.80 -6.27
CA ILE A 92 -0.60 -7.52 -6.83
C ILE A 92 0.72 -7.08 -6.18
N LEU A 93 0.83 -7.19 -4.86
CA LEU A 93 2.06 -6.85 -4.13
C LEU A 93 3.23 -7.76 -4.51
N GLN A 94 2.99 -9.07 -4.62
CA GLN A 94 4.03 -10.03 -5.05
C GLN A 94 4.58 -9.67 -6.43
N LEU A 95 3.71 -9.35 -7.40
CA LEU A 95 4.13 -8.95 -8.74
C LEU A 95 4.86 -7.61 -8.73
N LEU A 96 4.40 -6.64 -7.93
CA LEU A 96 5.07 -5.35 -7.76
C LEU A 96 6.47 -5.54 -7.20
N PHE A 97 6.61 -6.30 -6.11
CA PHE A 97 7.90 -6.54 -5.47
C PHE A 97 8.85 -7.33 -6.36
N TYR A 98 8.34 -8.31 -7.11
CA TYR A 98 9.11 -9.01 -8.14
C TYR A 98 9.70 -8.03 -9.16
N LYS A 99 8.89 -7.13 -9.72
CA LYS A 99 9.36 -6.13 -10.69
C LYS A 99 10.31 -5.10 -10.08
N MET A 100 10.11 -4.74 -8.82
CA MET A 100 11.05 -3.88 -8.10
C MET A 100 12.40 -4.56 -7.87
N ALA A 101 12.41 -5.86 -7.56
CA ALA A 101 13.63 -6.64 -7.38
C ALA A 101 14.39 -6.77 -8.72
N GLU A 102 13.68 -7.14 -9.79
CA GLU A 102 14.23 -7.21 -11.15
C GLU A 102 14.90 -5.90 -11.56
N LYS A 103 14.22 -4.76 -11.37
CA LYS A 103 14.76 -3.42 -11.67
C LYS A 103 16.01 -3.07 -10.85
N LYS A 104 16.16 -3.64 -9.65
CA LYS A 104 17.32 -3.43 -8.77
C LYS A 104 18.45 -4.44 -9.01
N GLY A 105 18.32 -5.34 -9.98
CA GLY A 105 19.28 -6.42 -10.20
C GLY A 105 19.32 -7.43 -9.05
N ILE A 106 18.24 -7.51 -8.26
CA ILE A 106 18.09 -8.51 -7.20
C ILE A 106 17.37 -9.70 -7.82
N GLU A 107 18.03 -10.86 -7.83
CA GLU A 107 17.43 -12.11 -8.32
C GLU A 107 16.22 -12.50 -7.45
N PRO A 108 15.01 -12.54 -8.01
CA PRO A 108 13.82 -12.91 -7.25
C PRO A 108 13.90 -14.37 -6.78
N GLY A 109 13.70 -14.60 -5.49
CA GLY A 109 13.77 -15.94 -4.89
C GLY A 109 15.16 -16.35 -4.39
N ALA A 110 16.20 -15.57 -4.69
CA ALA A 110 17.52 -15.75 -4.08
C ALA A 110 17.51 -15.19 -2.65
N LEU A 111 17.71 -16.06 -1.65
CA LEU A 111 17.74 -15.68 -0.25
C LEU A 111 19.20 -15.44 0.17
N LYS A 112 19.63 -14.16 0.20
CA LYS A 112 21.05 -13.79 0.49
C LYS A 112 21.43 -13.94 1.97
N TYR A 113 20.50 -13.65 2.87
CA TYR A 113 20.73 -13.62 4.33
C TYR A 113 19.70 -14.46 5.09
N SER A 114 18.95 -15.29 4.36
CA SER A 114 17.91 -16.13 4.92
C SER A 114 17.89 -17.47 4.20
N GLN A 115 17.10 -18.40 4.72
CA GLN A 115 16.91 -19.73 4.16
C GLN A 115 15.42 -19.97 3.96
N LYS A 116 15.08 -20.78 2.96
CA LYS A 116 13.68 -21.08 2.62
C LYS A 116 13.01 -21.89 3.71
N ILE A 117 13.78 -22.76 4.35
CA ILE A 117 13.38 -23.59 5.48
C ILE A 117 14.32 -23.20 6.61
N THR A 118 13.78 -22.68 7.71
CA THR A 118 14.55 -22.54 8.94
C THR A 118 14.72 -23.94 9.50
N ASN A 119 15.94 -24.46 9.50
CA ASN A 119 16.24 -25.69 10.21
C ASN A 119 16.26 -25.35 11.70
N ASP A 120 15.12 -25.53 12.37
CA ASP A 120 15.04 -25.49 13.83
C ASP A 120 15.72 -26.77 14.35
N ILE A 121 16.99 -26.67 14.74
CA ILE A 121 17.71 -27.68 15.53
C ILE A 121 17.56 -27.32 17.01
#